data_AF-A0A974UBL1-F1
#
_entry.id   AF-A0A974UBL1-F1
#
_cell.length_a   1.000
_cell.length_b   1.000
_cell.length_c   1.000
_cell.angle_alpha   90.00
_cell.angle_beta   90.00
_cell.angle_gamma   90.00
#
_symmetry.space_group_name_H-M   'P 1'
#
loop_
_entity.id
_entity.type
_entity.pdbx_description
1 polymer ?
#
loop_
_entity_poly.entity_id
_entity_poly.type
_entity_poly.pdbx_seq_one_letter_code
_entity_poly.pdbx_strand_id
1 'polypeptide(L)'
;MPQPNLTFFTELDSEHLTALFSDSTVIKTLKSLHAAVSLGVLDLSDERAKVVRKLNKAKIPVIAWLLLPKSEGYWFNTGNYPQAIARYHAFTEWTQAHKLDWTGIGLDIEPNINDFIQLKDREQAGKFAVTLFHRYRDRRHAEKARQAYQGLVDQIHADGYPVESYHIPLIAEERRAQATVLGRTAGLVDVEVDREVLMLYSSFLRPNGDAVLWSYAPESDSVGVGNTGGGVDINNLLDIPPLTWEEFSRDLRICVTHQKPIHIFCLEGCIAQGFLSRLMDFDWDEPIAPPVGTKKVRAIRTGMATGLWLLERPWVILLSLATLIGLGFLFHQNTKR
;
A
#
# COMPACT_ATOMS: atom_id res chain seq x y z
N MET A 1 -14.86 7.41 22.25
CA MET A 1 -13.40 7.24 22.08
C MET A 1 -12.86 8.47 21.36
N PRO A 2 -11.57 8.84 21.44
CA PRO A 2 -11.08 9.95 20.61
C PRO A 2 -11.28 9.61 19.13
N GLN A 3 -11.78 10.57 18.35
CA GLN A 3 -11.90 10.46 16.91
C GLN A 3 -10.54 10.06 16.30
N PRO A 4 -10.49 9.09 15.38
CA PRO A 4 -9.22 8.69 14.77
C PRO A 4 -8.65 9.82 13.92
N ASN A 5 -7.32 9.87 13.81
CA ASN A 5 -6.66 10.73 12.84
C ASN A 5 -7.02 10.28 11.43
N LEU A 6 -7.49 11.22 10.60
CA LEU A 6 -7.87 10.97 9.22
C LEU A 6 -6.87 11.61 8.27
N THR A 7 -6.40 10.84 7.29
CA THR A 7 -5.62 11.34 6.16
C THR A 7 -6.35 10.95 4.88
N PHE A 8 -6.67 11.90 4.01
CA PHE A 8 -7.25 11.58 2.71
C PHE A 8 -6.16 11.51 1.65
N PHE A 9 -6.06 10.39 0.94
CA PHE A 9 -5.30 10.35 -0.29
C PHE A 9 -6.00 11.18 -1.35
N THR A 10 -5.23 11.91 -2.16
CA THR A 10 -5.76 12.55 -3.36
C THR A 10 -4.73 12.45 -4.48
N GLU A 11 -5.16 11.89 -5.59
CA GLU A 11 -4.29 11.52 -6.70
C GLU A 11 -4.94 12.02 -7.99
N LEU A 12 -4.77 13.32 -8.24
CA LEU A 12 -5.36 14.01 -9.37
C LEU A 12 -4.27 14.70 -10.20
N ASP A 13 -4.49 14.77 -11.51
CA ASP A 13 -3.72 15.68 -12.37
C ASP A 13 -3.91 17.14 -11.95
N SER A 14 -3.07 18.01 -12.48
CA SER A 14 -3.02 19.41 -12.03
C SER A 14 -4.31 20.20 -12.29
N GLU A 15 -5.07 19.87 -13.33
CA GLU A 15 -6.34 20.53 -13.65
C GLU A 15 -7.41 20.14 -12.62
N HIS A 16 -7.64 18.84 -12.46
CA HIS A 16 -8.64 18.32 -11.54
C HIS A 16 -8.29 18.62 -10.08
N LEU A 17 -7.00 18.58 -9.71
CA LEU A 17 -6.54 18.96 -8.37
C LEU A 17 -6.82 20.44 -8.09
N THR A 18 -6.54 21.32 -9.05
CA THR A 18 -6.82 22.76 -8.92
C THR A 18 -8.32 23.00 -8.79
N ALA A 19 -9.14 22.32 -9.59
CA ALA A 19 -10.59 22.40 -9.53
C ALA A 19 -11.13 21.94 -8.16
N LEU A 20 -10.67 20.78 -7.65
CA LEU A 20 -11.08 20.23 -6.35
C LEU A 20 -10.85 21.23 -5.21
N PHE A 21 -9.66 21.82 -5.17
CA PHE A 21 -9.31 22.77 -4.11
C PHE A 21 -9.71 24.21 -4.43
N SER A 22 -10.31 24.50 -5.58
CA SER A 22 -10.91 25.81 -5.86
C SER A 22 -12.11 26.07 -4.94
N ASP A 23 -12.86 25.02 -4.61
CA ASP A 23 -13.96 25.07 -3.67
C ASP A 23 -13.46 25.24 -2.22
N SER A 24 -13.85 26.36 -1.61
CA SER A 24 -13.50 26.66 -0.23
C SER A 24 -14.15 25.71 0.80
N THR A 25 -15.24 25.02 0.43
CA THR A 25 -15.93 24.09 1.34
C THR A 25 -15.04 22.90 1.67
N VAL A 26 -14.29 22.36 0.70
CA VAL A 26 -13.38 21.23 0.90
C VAL A 26 -12.36 21.53 2.00
N ILE A 27 -11.69 22.68 1.92
CA ILE A 27 -10.71 23.09 2.94
C ILE A 27 -11.37 23.30 4.31
N LYS A 28 -12.58 23.89 4.36
CA LYS A 28 -13.31 24.08 5.62
C LYS A 28 -13.69 22.74 6.27
N THR A 29 -14.12 21.77 5.47
CA THR A 29 -14.49 20.44 5.99
C THR A 29 -13.25 19.68 6.46
N LEU A 30 -12.16 19.68 5.69
CA LEU A 30 -10.88 19.09 6.12
C LEU A 30 -10.39 19.67 7.45
N LYS A 31 -10.48 21.00 7.64
CA LYS A 31 -10.17 21.65 8.92
C LYS A 31 -11.04 21.15 10.07
N SER A 32 -12.35 21.06 9.83
CA SER A 32 -13.31 20.69 10.86
C SER A 32 -13.13 19.23 11.29
N LEU A 33 -12.73 18.37 10.36
CA LEU A 33 -12.36 16.98 10.62
C LEU A 33 -10.95 16.83 11.22
N HIS A 34 -10.17 17.91 11.36
CA HIS A 34 -8.74 17.87 11.70
C HIS A 34 -7.95 16.89 10.81
N ALA A 35 -8.34 16.81 9.54
CA ALA A 35 -7.80 15.82 8.61
C ALA A 35 -6.53 16.32 7.89
N ALA A 36 -5.65 15.38 7.58
CA ALA A 36 -4.50 15.57 6.70
C ALA A 36 -4.83 15.19 5.25
N VAL A 37 -3.96 15.60 4.33
CA VAL A 37 -4.02 15.18 2.91
C VAL A 37 -2.70 14.51 2.55
N SER A 38 -2.77 13.27 2.06
CA SER A 38 -1.64 12.61 1.40
C SER A 38 -1.78 12.86 -0.10
N LEU A 39 -0.99 13.81 -0.60
CA LEU A 39 -1.11 14.33 -1.96
C LEU A 39 -0.16 13.57 -2.88
N GLY A 40 -0.72 12.87 -3.88
CA GLY A 40 0.05 12.27 -4.96
C GLY A 40 0.81 13.34 -5.74
N VAL A 41 2.13 13.29 -5.70
CA VAL A 41 3.02 14.19 -6.44
C VAL A 41 3.29 13.56 -7.81
N LEU A 42 2.31 13.66 -8.72
CA LEU A 42 2.39 13.12 -10.07
C LEU A 42 3.39 13.89 -10.96
N ASP A 43 3.48 15.19 -10.75
CA ASP A 43 4.31 16.13 -11.49
C ASP A 43 4.88 17.20 -10.54
N LEU A 44 5.90 17.92 -10.98
CA LEU A 44 6.53 19.04 -10.25
C LEU A 44 6.12 20.38 -10.87
N SER A 45 4.82 20.59 -11.11
CA SER A 45 4.29 21.80 -11.76
C SER A 45 4.06 22.96 -10.79
N ASP A 46 3.99 24.18 -11.36
CA ASP A 46 3.58 25.38 -10.64
C ASP A 46 2.14 25.28 -10.12
N GLU A 47 1.26 24.64 -10.89
CA GLU A 47 -0.16 24.44 -10.59
C GLU A 47 -0.31 23.61 -9.31
N ARG A 48 0.37 22.46 -9.24
CA ARG A 48 0.40 21.63 -8.04
C ARG A 48 1.00 22.37 -6.86
N ALA A 49 2.08 23.12 -7.07
CA ALA A 49 2.69 23.94 -6.01
C ALA A 49 1.72 25.00 -5.47
N LYS A 50 0.88 25.61 -6.31
CA LYS A 50 -0.17 26.57 -5.88
C LYS A 50 -1.19 25.90 -4.96
N VAL A 51 -1.60 24.66 -5.27
CA VAL A 51 -2.52 23.90 -4.41
C VAL A 51 -1.89 23.59 -3.06
N VAL A 52 -0.64 23.11 -3.03
CA VAL A 52 0.08 22.82 -1.78
C VAL A 52 0.20 24.08 -0.92
N ARG A 53 0.59 25.22 -1.50
CA ARG A 53 0.63 26.51 -0.78
C ARG A 53 -0.73 26.91 -0.22
N LYS A 54 -1.83 26.63 -0.94
CA LYS A 54 -3.19 26.91 -0.48
C LYS A 54 -3.51 26.07 0.77
N LEU A 55 -3.13 24.79 0.78
CA LEU A 55 -3.27 23.90 1.94
C LEU A 55 -2.36 24.33 3.11
N ASN A 56 -1.09 24.66 2.86
CA ASN A 56 -0.16 25.13 3.89
C ASN A 56 -0.64 26.45 4.53
N LYS A 57 -1.13 27.41 3.73
CA LYS A 57 -1.73 28.66 4.23
C LYS A 57 -2.98 28.38 5.07
N ALA A 58 -3.75 27.36 4.70
CA ALA A 58 -4.89 26.90 5.47
C ALA A 58 -4.47 26.11 6.72
N LYS A 59 -3.20 25.73 6.90
CA LYS A 59 -2.72 24.85 7.98
C LYS A 59 -3.35 23.45 7.95
N ILE A 60 -3.65 22.96 6.74
CA ILE A 60 -3.95 21.54 6.53
C ILE A 60 -2.60 20.79 6.44
N PRO A 61 -2.36 19.75 7.25
CA PRO A 61 -1.18 18.89 7.10
C PRO A 61 -1.16 18.23 5.72
N VAL A 62 -0.01 18.28 5.05
CA VAL A 62 0.15 17.68 3.72
C VAL A 62 1.35 16.73 3.74
N ILE A 63 1.10 15.48 3.37
CA ILE A 63 2.13 14.45 3.18
C ILE A 63 2.41 14.35 1.68
N ALA A 64 3.68 14.38 1.30
CA ALA A 64 4.08 14.26 -0.10
C ALA A 64 4.12 12.79 -0.48
N TRP A 65 3.09 12.28 -1.15
CA TRP A 65 3.10 10.93 -1.69
C TRP A 65 3.87 10.92 -3.01
N LEU A 66 5.07 10.35 -3.00
CA LEU A 66 5.95 10.34 -4.16
C LEU A 66 5.60 9.20 -5.11
N LEU A 67 5.41 9.58 -6.37
CA LEU A 67 5.16 8.67 -7.49
C LEU A 67 6.17 8.96 -8.61
N LEU A 68 6.45 7.93 -9.42
CA LEU A 68 7.22 8.04 -10.65
C LEU A 68 6.28 8.25 -11.85
N PRO A 69 6.80 8.77 -12.96
CA PRO A 69 6.12 8.66 -14.25
C PRO A 69 5.75 7.20 -14.56
N LYS A 70 4.60 6.98 -15.23
CA LYS A 70 4.14 5.62 -15.61
C LYS A 70 5.19 4.83 -16.40
N SER A 71 5.97 5.49 -17.25
CA SER A 71 7.07 4.88 -18.02
C SER A 71 8.22 4.33 -17.16
N GLU A 72 8.32 4.76 -15.91
CA GLU A 72 9.35 4.34 -14.95
C GLU A 72 8.81 3.36 -13.90
N GLY A 73 7.57 2.89 -14.07
CA GLY A 73 6.93 1.89 -13.22
C GLY A 73 5.86 2.43 -12.27
N TYR A 74 5.64 3.75 -12.24
CA TYR A 74 4.66 4.45 -11.39
C TYR A 74 4.93 4.35 -9.89
N TRP A 75 4.87 3.14 -9.34
CA TRP A 75 5.20 2.82 -7.96
C TRP A 75 6.65 2.44 -7.78
N PHE A 76 7.15 2.61 -6.56
CA PHE A 76 8.48 2.17 -6.18
C PHE A 76 8.52 0.64 -6.06
N ASN A 77 9.58 0.03 -6.57
CA ASN A 77 9.78 -1.42 -6.54
C ASN A 77 11.27 -1.76 -6.68
N THR A 78 11.62 -3.03 -6.56
CA THR A 78 13.03 -3.47 -6.63
C THR A 78 13.79 -3.00 -7.90
N GLY A 79 13.07 -2.75 -9.00
CA GLY A 79 13.64 -2.40 -10.29
C GLY A 79 13.91 -0.90 -10.52
N ASN A 80 13.38 0.00 -9.70
CA ASN A 80 13.41 1.45 -9.98
C ASN A 80 13.89 2.34 -8.82
N TYR A 81 14.64 1.79 -7.86
CA TYR A 81 15.27 2.57 -6.79
C TYR A 81 16.14 3.76 -7.29
N PRO A 82 16.89 3.69 -8.42
CA PRO A 82 17.63 4.86 -8.90
C PRO A 82 16.71 6.02 -9.29
N GLN A 83 15.57 5.72 -9.92
CA GLN A 83 14.55 6.70 -10.30
C GLN A 83 13.86 7.28 -9.08
N ALA A 84 13.56 6.46 -8.06
CA ALA A 84 12.99 6.93 -6.79
C ALA A 84 13.91 7.94 -6.09
N ILE A 85 15.21 7.65 -6.02
CA ILE A 85 16.21 8.55 -5.44
C ILE A 85 16.28 9.87 -6.24
N ALA A 86 16.37 9.78 -7.57
CA ALA A 86 16.38 10.97 -8.43
C ALA A 86 15.09 11.80 -8.31
N ARG A 87 13.94 11.13 -8.18
CA ARG A 87 12.63 11.76 -7.97
C ARG A 87 12.60 12.55 -6.67
N TYR A 88 13.13 11.98 -5.59
CA TYR A 88 13.20 12.66 -4.30
C TYR A 88 14.09 13.92 -4.37
N HIS A 89 15.27 13.82 -4.99
CA HIS A 89 16.13 15.00 -5.18
C HIS A 89 15.42 16.11 -5.96
N ALA A 90 14.81 15.79 -7.11
CA ALA A 90 14.04 16.78 -7.88
C ALA A 90 12.87 17.36 -7.07
N PHE A 91 12.19 16.54 -6.26
CA PHE A 91 11.14 16.99 -5.36
C PHE A 91 11.67 17.97 -4.29
N THR A 92 12.86 17.74 -3.72
CA THR A 92 13.45 18.66 -2.73
C THR A 92 13.79 20.02 -3.34
N GLU A 93 14.37 20.04 -4.55
CA GLU A 93 14.66 21.28 -5.29
C GLU A 93 13.38 22.06 -5.60
N TRP A 94 12.36 21.38 -6.10
CA TRP A 94 11.04 21.95 -6.38
C TRP A 94 10.36 22.49 -5.10
N THR A 95 10.41 21.73 -4.01
CA THR A 95 9.88 22.13 -2.69
C THR A 95 10.53 23.42 -2.19
N GLN A 96 11.85 23.54 -2.31
CA GLN A 96 12.59 24.75 -1.93
C GLN A 96 12.24 25.95 -2.82
N ALA A 97 12.22 25.75 -4.15
CA ALA A 97 11.91 26.80 -5.11
C ALA A 97 10.51 27.39 -4.88
N HIS A 98 9.55 26.55 -4.49
CA HIS A 98 8.16 26.98 -4.25
C HIS A 98 7.80 27.26 -2.80
N LYS A 99 8.74 27.08 -1.87
CA LYS A 99 8.56 27.26 -0.42
C LYS A 99 7.35 26.47 0.10
N LEU A 100 7.37 25.17 -0.16
CA LEU A 100 6.31 24.24 0.24
C LEU A 100 6.64 23.62 1.60
N ASP A 101 5.61 23.48 2.45
CA ASP A 101 5.74 22.81 3.75
C ASP A 101 5.09 21.43 3.68
N TRP A 102 5.80 20.41 4.15
CA TRP A 102 5.32 19.04 4.22
C TRP A 102 5.38 18.52 5.66
N THR A 103 4.41 17.70 6.06
CA THR A 103 4.40 17.05 7.36
C THR A 103 5.01 15.65 7.34
N GLY A 104 5.30 15.11 6.15
CA GLY A 104 5.93 13.82 5.94
C GLY A 104 6.04 13.48 4.45
N ILE A 105 6.76 12.41 4.15
CA ILE A 105 6.95 11.87 2.79
C ILE A 105 6.41 10.45 2.74
N GLY A 106 5.51 10.18 1.80
CA GLY A 106 4.93 8.85 1.56
C GLY A 106 5.62 8.15 0.41
N LEU A 107 6.09 6.92 0.64
CA LEU A 107 6.71 6.05 -0.35
C LEU A 107 5.73 4.93 -0.72
N ASP A 108 5.30 4.90 -1.97
CA ASP A 108 4.35 3.90 -2.45
C ASP A 108 5.07 2.73 -3.10
N ILE A 109 5.16 1.63 -2.36
CA ILE A 109 5.94 0.47 -2.73
C ILE A 109 4.98 -0.66 -3.10
N GLU A 110 4.87 -0.89 -4.41
CA GLU A 110 3.95 -1.86 -4.99
C GLU A 110 4.63 -2.70 -6.08
N PRO A 111 4.04 -3.84 -6.46
CA PRO A 111 4.53 -4.60 -7.60
C PRO A 111 4.56 -3.76 -8.87
N ASN A 112 5.50 -4.05 -9.76
CA ASN A 112 5.64 -3.30 -11.01
C ASN A 112 4.33 -3.34 -11.81
N ILE A 113 3.76 -2.18 -12.10
CA ILE A 113 2.54 -2.00 -12.89
C ILE A 113 2.57 -2.77 -14.23
N ASN A 114 3.75 -2.86 -14.85
CA ASN A 114 3.94 -3.55 -16.12
C ASN A 114 3.83 -5.07 -16.00
N ASP A 115 4.07 -5.64 -14.81
CA ASP A 115 3.85 -7.07 -14.56
C ASP A 115 2.35 -7.39 -14.53
N PHE A 116 1.52 -6.51 -13.97
CA PHE A 116 0.05 -6.66 -14.02
C PHE A 116 -0.50 -6.59 -15.44
N ILE A 117 0.06 -5.72 -16.29
CA ILE A 117 -0.31 -5.64 -17.71
C ILE A 117 0.04 -6.94 -18.44
N GLN A 118 1.24 -7.47 -18.23
CA GLN A 118 1.70 -8.73 -18.85
C GLN A 118 0.87 -9.94 -18.41
N LEU A 119 0.42 -9.98 -17.15
CA LEU A 119 -0.42 -11.06 -16.60
C LEU A 119 -1.78 -11.19 -17.30
N LYS A 120 -2.31 -10.10 -17.88
CA LYS A 120 -3.57 -10.13 -18.64
C LYS A 120 -3.42 -10.72 -20.03
N ASP A 121 -2.19 -10.82 -20.56
CA ASP A 121 -1.90 -11.42 -21.86
C ASP A 121 -1.54 -12.90 -21.71
N ARG A 122 -2.46 -13.79 -22.11
CA ARG A 122 -2.30 -15.24 -22.01
C ARG A 122 -1.13 -15.79 -22.83
N GLU A 123 -0.72 -15.13 -23.92
CA GLU A 123 0.42 -15.57 -24.73
C GLU A 123 1.76 -15.32 -24.04
N GLN A 124 1.80 -14.36 -23.08
CA GLN A 124 3.01 -13.98 -22.36
C GLN A 124 3.18 -14.70 -21.02
N ALA A 125 2.17 -15.44 -20.54
CA ALA A 125 2.19 -16.11 -19.25
C ALA A 125 3.37 -17.07 -19.06
N GLY A 126 3.78 -17.80 -20.11
CA GLY A 126 4.94 -18.69 -20.07
C GLY A 126 6.27 -17.94 -19.89
N LYS A 127 6.44 -16.83 -20.61
CA LYS A 127 7.61 -15.95 -20.48
C LYS A 127 7.64 -15.30 -19.10
N PHE A 128 6.49 -14.89 -18.59
CA PHE A 128 6.35 -14.32 -17.25
C PHE A 128 6.78 -15.31 -16.15
N ALA A 129 6.40 -16.59 -16.26
CA ALA A 129 6.84 -17.62 -15.31
C ALA A 129 8.38 -17.79 -15.29
N VAL A 130 9.03 -17.74 -16.46
CA VAL A 130 10.50 -17.77 -16.56
C VAL A 130 11.11 -16.53 -15.91
N THR A 131 10.54 -15.35 -16.16
CA THR A 131 10.96 -14.09 -15.52
C THR A 131 10.86 -14.17 -14.00
N LEU A 132 9.72 -14.63 -13.47
CA LEU A 132 9.53 -14.82 -12.03
C LEU A 132 10.55 -15.80 -11.43
N PHE A 133 10.87 -16.89 -12.12
CA PHE A 133 11.88 -17.84 -11.67
C PHE A 133 13.30 -17.24 -11.65
N HIS A 134 13.66 -16.45 -12.66
CA HIS A 134 14.95 -15.73 -12.66
C HIS A 134 15.03 -14.74 -11.51
N ARG A 135 13.99 -13.91 -11.34
CA ARG A 135 13.89 -12.94 -10.25
C ARG A 135 13.93 -13.61 -8.88
N TYR A 136 13.21 -14.73 -8.71
CA TYR A 136 13.22 -15.53 -7.49
C TYR A 136 14.64 -15.98 -7.07
N ARG A 137 15.50 -16.28 -8.03
CA ARG A 137 16.89 -16.68 -7.77
C ARG A 137 17.82 -15.49 -7.51
N ASP A 138 17.45 -14.30 -7.94
CA ASP A 138 18.25 -13.08 -7.77
C ASP A 138 18.03 -12.40 -6.41
N ARG A 139 18.56 -13.04 -5.37
CA ARG A 139 18.51 -12.51 -4.00
C ARG A 139 19.30 -11.20 -3.85
N ARG A 140 20.36 -11.02 -4.65
CA ARG A 140 21.24 -9.86 -4.56
C ARG A 140 20.56 -8.61 -5.06
N HIS A 141 19.76 -8.71 -6.12
CA HIS A 141 19.01 -7.57 -6.64
C HIS A 141 17.99 -7.04 -5.62
N ALA A 142 17.19 -7.93 -5.02
CA ALA A 142 16.22 -7.53 -3.99
C ALA A 142 16.90 -6.89 -2.76
N GLU A 143 18.00 -7.48 -2.29
CA GLU A 143 18.75 -6.92 -1.16
C GLU A 143 19.38 -5.56 -1.48
N LYS A 144 19.91 -5.38 -2.70
CA LYS A 144 20.44 -4.09 -3.15
C LYS A 144 19.34 -3.03 -3.19
N ALA A 145 18.16 -3.36 -3.71
CA ALA A 145 17.04 -2.44 -3.73
C ALA A 145 16.59 -2.06 -2.31
N ARG A 146 16.49 -3.03 -1.40
CA ARG A 146 16.18 -2.81 0.01
C ARG A 146 17.15 -1.82 0.67
N GLN A 147 18.45 -2.03 0.47
CA GLN A 147 19.49 -1.13 0.99
C GLN A 147 19.39 0.28 0.37
N ALA A 148 19.10 0.37 -0.93
CA ALA A 148 18.95 1.66 -1.60
C ALA A 148 17.73 2.44 -1.09
N TYR A 149 16.59 1.78 -0.91
CA TYR A 149 15.41 2.42 -0.33
C TYR A 149 15.58 2.77 1.15
N GLN A 150 16.28 1.93 1.94
CA GLN A 150 16.63 2.32 3.30
C GLN A 150 17.51 3.57 3.31
N GLY A 151 18.52 3.66 2.44
CA GLY A 151 19.32 4.86 2.30
C GLY A 151 18.51 6.10 1.85
N LEU A 152 17.46 5.90 1.05
CA LEU A 152 16.51 6.97 0.72
C LEU A 152 15.70 7.42 1.95
N VAL A 153 15.21 6.49 2.76
CA VAL A 153 14.53 6.80 4.03
C VAL A 153 15.45 7.59 4.96
N ASP A 154 16.69 7.12 5.15
CA ASP A 154 17.68 7.78 6.00
C ASP A 154 17.97 9.21 5.51
N GLN A 155 18.01 9.43 4.18
CA GLN A 155 18.15 10.75 3.59
C GLN A 155 16.92 11.64 3.87
N ILE A 156 15.70 11.11 3.74
CA ILE A 156 14.48 11.85 4.05
C ILE A 156 14.43 12.27 5.53
N HIS A 157 14.86 11.38 6.43
CA HIS A 157 15.02 11.70 7.86
C HIS A 157 16.06 12.79 8.10
N ALA A 158 17.20 12.73 7.41
CA ALA A 158 18.24 13.76 7.50
C ALA A 158 17.74 15.13 7.02
N ASP A 159 16.81 15.15 6.07
CA ASP A 159 16.14 16.36 5.60
C ASP A 159 15.00 16.84 6.53
N GLY A 160 14.71 16.07 7.59
CA GLY A 160 13.81 16.48 8.68
C GLY A 160 12.36 16.03 8.54
N TYR A 161 12.06 15.10 7.64
CA TYR A 161 10.69 14.59 7.44
C TYR A 161 10.50 13.18 7.98
N PRO A 162 9.37 12.87 8.64
CA PRO A 162 8.98 11.49 8.85
C PRO A 162 8.58 10.84 7.53
N VAL A 163 8.74 9.53 7.45
CA VAL A 163 8.45 8.71 6.28
C VAL A 163 7.28 7.79 6.56
N GLU A 164 6.35 7.75 5.61
CA GLU A 164 5.31 6.73 5.54
C GLU A 164 5.61 5.76 4.39
N SER A 165 5.33 4.48 4.59
CA SER A 165 5.31 3.50 3.50
C SER A 165 3.88 3.06 3.24
N TYR A 166 3.51 2.95 1.96
CA TYR A 166 2.22 2.43 1.52
C TYR A 166 2.45 1.05 0.92
N HIS A 167 1.85 0.03 1.52
CA HIS A 167 2.06 -1.35 1.12
C HIS A 167 0.75 -2.10 0.92
N ILE A 168 0.75 -2.99 -0.06
CA ILE A 168 -0.26 -4.05 -0.14
C ILE A 168 -0.13 -4.99 1.06
N PRO A 169 -1.23 -5.59 1.57
CA PRO A 169 -1.21 -6.42 2.78
C PRO A 169 -0.30 -7.65 2.72
N LEU A 170 0.10 -8.09 1.52
CA LEU A 170 0.91 -9.30 1.34
C LEU A 170 2.31 -9.20 1.97
N ILE A 171 2.82 -7.98 2.19
CA ILE A 171 4.11 -7.77 2.86
C ILE A 171 4.12 -8.35 4.28
N ALA A 172 2.98 -8.31 4.97
CA ALA A 172 2.85 -8.88 6.32
C ALA A 172 3.05 -10.40 6.33
N GLU A 173 2.63 -11.11 5.28
CA GLU A 173 2.84 -12.56 5.19
C GLU A 173 4.29 -12.92 4.87
N GLU A 174 4.98 -12.10 4.09
CA GLU A 174 6.42 -12.23 3.86
C GLU A 174 7.22 -12.06 5.17
N ARG A 175 6.89 -11.03 5.96
CA ARG A 175 7.50 -10.81 7.29
C ARG A 175 7.23 -11.96 8.25
N ARG A 176 5.99 -12.42 8.34
CA ARG A 176 5.61 -13.58 9.17
C ARG A 176 6.35 -14.85 8.77
N ALA A 177 6.60 -15.03 7.48
CA ALA A 177 7.38 -16.15 6.95
C ALA A 177 8.91 -15.99 7.12
N GLN A 178 9.37 -14.80 7.55
CA GLN A 178 10.78 -14.40 7.50
C GLN A 178 11.39 -14.77 6.15
N ALA A 179 10.72 -14.33 5.09
CA ALA A 179 11.03 -14.65 3.70
C ALA A 179 11.39 -13.37 2.91
N THR A 180 11.86 -13.55 1.68
CA THR A 180 12.08 -12.45 0.71
C THR A 180 11.58 -12.87 -0.66
N VAL A 181 10.61 -13.78 -0.70
CA VAL A 181 10.10 -14.40 -1.93
C VAL A 181 9.32 -13.37 -2.75
N LEU A 182 8.37 -12.67 -2.16
CA LEU A 182 7.56 -11.64 -2.81
C LEU A 182 8.41 -10.42 -3.18
N GLY A 183 9.35 -10.02 -2.32
CA GLY A 183 10.29 -8.97 -2.68
C GLY A 183 11.15 -9.34 -3.89
N ARG A 184 11.62 -10.59 -3.96
CA ARG A 184 12.36 -11.09 -5.13
C ARG A 184 11.49 -11.19 -6.37
N THR A 185 10.25 -11.67 -6.28
CA THR A 185 9.45 -12.01 -7.47
C THR A 185 8.53 -10.88 -7.93
N ALA A 186 7.77 -10.32 -7.00
CA ALA A 186 6.79 -9.26 -7.22
C ALA A 186 7.40 -7.86 -7.11
N GLY A 187 8.62 -7.74 -6.60
CA GLY A 187 9.32 -6.45 -6.51
C GLY A 187 8.93 -5.60 -5.32
N LEU A 188 8.27 -6.18 -4.31
CA LEU A 188 8.02 -5.53 -3.03
C LEU A 188 9.34 -5.20 -2.32
N VAL A 189 9.38 -4.11 -1.57
CA VAL A 189 10.55 -3.73 -0.79
C VAL A 189 10.12 -3.45 0.63
N ASP A 190 10.72 -4.17 1.57
CA ASP A 190 10.48 -3.97 3.00
C ASP A 190 11.54 -3.02 3.58
N VAL A 191 11.11 -1.85 4.06
CA VAL A 191 11.97 -0.82 4.64
C VAL A 191 11.42 -0.35 5.98
N GLU A 192 12.31 0.02 6.89
CA GLU A 192 11.94 0.58 8.18
C GLU A 192 11.59 2.06 8.01
N VAL A 193 10.37 2.44 8.42
CA VAL A 193 9.82 3.81 8.29
C VAL A 193 9.11 4.20 9.59
N ASP A 194 8.71 5.48 9.72
CA ASP A 194 8.01 5.98 10.92
C ASP A 194 6.56 5.49 11.02
N ARG A 195 5.93 5.23 9.87
CA ARG A 195 4.56 4.69 9.81
C ARG A 195 4.36 3.82 8.58
N GLU A 196 3.93 2.58 8.78
CA GLU A 196 3.37 1.78 7.71
C GLU A 196 1.86 1.97 7.57
N VAL A 197 1.42 2.27 6.35
CA VAL A 197 0.01 2.22 5.95
C VAL A 197 -0.21 0.97 5.10
N LEU A 198 -0.89 -0.02 5.66
CA LEU A 198 -1.36 -1.15 4.85
C LEU A 198 -2.62 -0.73 4.08
N MET A 199 -2.57 -0.82 2.76
CA MET A 199 -3.68 -0.53 1.86
C MET A 199 -4.70 -1.68 1.87
N LEU A 200 -5.55 -1.68 2.90
CA LEU A 200 -6.60 -2.68 3.13
C LEU A 200 -7.90 -2.29 2.41
N TYR A 201 -7.80 -1.99 1.11
CA TYR A 201 -8.93 -1.58 0.29
C TYR A 201 -9.96 -2.71 0.15
N SER A 202 -10.95 -2.71 1.05
CA SER A 202 -11.93 -3.80 1.16
C SER A 202 -12.76 -3.96 -0.12
N SER A 203 -12.99 -2.88 -0.88
CA SER A 203 -13.75 -2.94 -2.13
C SER A 203 -13.08 -3.81 -3.19
N PHE A 204 -11.75 -3.99 -3.12
CA PHE A 204 -10.96 -4.81 -4.04
C PHE A 204 -11.05 -6.30 -3.69
N LEU A 205 -11.54 -6.62 -2.49
CA LEU A 205 -11.51 -7.96 -1.91
C LEU A 205 -12.92 -8.48 -1.57
N ARG A 206 -13.95 -7.89 -2.18
CA ARG A 206 -15.33 -8.36 -2.04
C ARG A 206 -15.46 -9.85 -2.44
N PRO A 207 -16.30 -10.63 -1.74
CA PRO A 207 -17.18 -10.22 -0.65
C PRO A 207 -16.53 -10.27 0.75
N ASN A 208 -15.23 -10.58 0.88
CA ASN A 208 -14.58 -10.80 2.20
C ASN A 208 -13.68 -9.63 2.64
N GLY A 209 -13.81 -8.46 2.02
CA GLY A 209 -12.88 -7.34 2.22
C GLY A 209 -12.86 -6.82 3.66
N ASP A 210 -14.00 -6.82 4.34
CA ASP A 210 -14.13 -6.49 5.76
C ASP A 210 -13.41 -7.49 6.67
N ALA A 211 -13.52 -8.78 6.39
CA ALA A 211 -12.80 -9.83 7.10
C ALA A 211 -11.29 -9.76 6.86
N VAL A 212 -10.86 -9.32 5.67
CA VAL A 212 -9.44 -9.01 5.38
C VAL A 212 -9.00 -7.81 6.22
N LEU A 213 -9.72 -6.70 6.16
CA LEU A 213 -9.41 -5.49 6.91
C LEU A 213 -9.30 -5.80 8.42
N TRP A 214 -10.29 -6.49 9.00
CA TRP A 214 -10.28 -6.94 10.39
C TRP A 214 -9.06 -7.82 10.72
N SER A 215 -8.62 -8.66 9.78
CA SER A 215 -7.52 -9.58 10.01
C SER A 215 -6.15 -8.92 9.94
N TYR A 216 -5.96 -7.90 9.10
CA TYR A 216 -4.67 -7.24 8.90
C TYR A 216 -4.50 -5.96 9.72
N ALA A 217 -5.58 -5.24 10.03
CA ALA A 217 -5.53 -3.96 10.74
C ALA A 217 -4.71 -3.98 12.05
N PRO A 218 -4.75 -5.03 12.91
CA PRO A 218 -3.93 -5.06 14.12
C PRO A 218 -2.42 -4.96 13.86
N GLU A 219 -1.95 -5.44 12.71
CA GLU A 219 -0.54 -5.56 12.34
C GLU A 219 0.03 -4.31 11.64
N SER A 220 -0.78 -3.30 11.32
CA SER A 220 -0.33 -2.07 10.67
C SER A 220 -0.26 -0.88 11.64
N ASP A 221 0.57 0.13 11.35
CA ASP A 221 0.57 1.38 12.14
C ASP A 221 -0.64 2.26 11.78
N SER A 222 -1.06 2.21 10.51
CA SER A 222 -2.28 2.82 10.00
C SER A 222 -2.91 1.95 8.92
N VAL A 223 -4.20 2.19 8.65
CA VAL A 223 -4.98 1.42 7.67
C VAL A 223 -5.42 2.33 6.53
N GLY A 224 -5.12 1.91 5.30
CA GLY A 224 -5.71 2.43 4.08
C GLY A 224 -7.09 1.80 3.82
N VAL A 225 -8.14 2.63 3.81
CA VAL A 225 -9.53 2.28 3.50
C VAL A 225 -9.90 2.88 2.15
N GLY A 226 -10.53 2.11 1.28
CA GLY A 226 -10.86 2.53 -0.08
C GLY A 226 -11.23 1.35 -0.96
N ASN A 227 -11.45 1.53 -2.27
CA ASN A 227 -11.54 2.79 -3.02
C ASN A 227 -12.93 3.46 -2.89
N THR A 228 -13.01 4.78 -2.70
CA THR A 228 -14.24 5.59 -2.68
C THR A 228 -14.59 6.26 -4.02
N GLY A 229 -13.95 5.88 -5.12
CA GLY A 229 -14.38 6.24 -6.48
C GLY A 229 -13.59 7.35 -7.15
N GLY A 230 -12.29 7.47 -6.86
CA GLY A 230 -11.38 8.37 -7.58
C GLY A 230 -9.98 7.78 -7.75
N GLY A 231 -8.97 8.66 -7.83
CA GLY A 231 -7.61 8.34 -8.24
C GLY A 231 -7.37 8.42 -9.74
N VAL A 232 -6.11 8.27 -10.15
CA VAL A 232 -5.76 8.22 -11.58
C VAL A 232 -6.22 6.88 -12.15
N ASP A 233 -6.98 6.91 -13.25
CA ASP A 233 -7.26 5.69 -14.00
C ASP A 233 -5.94 5.11 -14.53
N ILE A 234 -5.56 3.98 -13.94
CA ILE A 234 -4.45 3.18 -14.40
C ILE A 234 -4.97 2.31 -15.55
N ASN A 235 -5.22 2.92 -16.71
CA ASN A 235 -5.54 2.25 -17.98
C ASN A 235 -6.67 1.20 -17.89
N ASN A 236 -7.75 1.44 -17.13
CA ASN A 236 -8.83 0.48 -16.86
C ASN A 236 -8.32 -0.86 -16.31
N LEU A 237 -7.19 -0.88 -15.59
CA LEU A 237 -6.64 -2.12 -15.03
C LEU A 237 -7.60 -2.77 -14.02
N LEU A 238 -8.40 -1.97 -13.31
CA LEU A 238 -9.30 -2.41 -12.25
C LEU A 238 -10.64 -1.67 -12.35
N ASP A 239 -11.63 -2.28 -13.01
CA ASP A 239 -13.03 -1.83 -12.96
C ASP A 239 -13.66 -2.34 -11.65
N ILE A 240 -13.36 -1.66 -10.54
CA ILE A 240 -13.81 -2.03 -9.19
C ILE A 240 -14.82 -0.98 -8.72
N PRO A 241 -16.07 -1.37 -8.41
CA PRO A 241 -17.06 -0.44 -7.87
C PRO A 241 -16.56 0.20 -6.58
N PRO A 242 -16.77 1.52 -6.39
CA PRO A 242 -16.38 2.20 -5.16
C PRO A 242 -17.14 1.64 -3.95
N LEU A 243 -16.63 1.92 -2.75
CA LEU A 243 -17.34 1.61 -1.50
C LEU A 243 -18.68 2.33 -1.46
N THR A 244 -19.73 1.62 -1.03
CA THR A 244 -20.97 2.28 -0.60
C THR A 244 -20.78 2.96 0.75
N TRP A 245 -21.74 3.78 1.17
CA TRP A 245 -21.68 4.39 2.50
C TRP A 245 -21.69 3.34 3.63
N GLU A 246 -22.45 2.27 3.46
CA GLU A 246 -22.53 1.16 4.42
C GLU A 246 -21.19 0.43 4.53
N GLU A 247 -20.51 0.18 3.42
CA GLU A 247 -19.18 -0.43 3.44
C GLU A 247 -18.13 0.51 4.02
N PHE A 248 -18.15 1.78 3.62
CA PHE A 248 -17.23 2.79 4.11
C PHE A 248 -17.35 3.00 5.63
N SER A 249 -18.57 3.22 6.12
CA SER A 249 -18.85 3.38 7.56
C SER A 249 -18.45 2.15 8.38
N ARG A 250 -18.74 0.95 7.88
CA ARG A 250 -18.31 -0.31 8.49
C ARG A 250 -16.79 -0.36 8.62
N ASP A 251 -16.06 -0.08 7.54
CA ASP A 251 -14.61 -0.18 7.51
C ASP A 251 -13.93 0.84 8.43
N LEU A 252 -14.46 2.06 8.52
CA LEU A 252 -14.00 3.07 9.48
C LEU A 252 -14.13 2.57 10.92
N ARG A 253 -15.26 1.93 11.27
CA ARG A 253 -15.50 1.40 12.62
C ARG A 253 -14.59 0.21 12.95
N ILE A 254 -14.25 -0.62 11.97
CA ILE A 254 -13.24 -1.66 12.17
C ILE A 254 -11.89 -1.02 12.53
N CYS A 255 -11.50 0.05 11.82
CA CYS A 255 -10.25 0.76 12.12
C CYS A 255 -10.26 1.38 13.53
N VAL A 256 -11.38 2.00 13.94
CA VAL A 256 -11.54 2.54 15.31
C VAL A 256 -11.49 1.43 16.37
N THR A 257 -12.12 0.29 16.11
CA THR A 257 -12.08 -0.87 17.02
C THR A 257 -10.65 -1.34 17.26
N HIS A 258 -9.78 -1.23 16.25
CA HIS A 258 -8.35 -1.53 16.37
C HIS A 258 -7.47 -0.33 16.74
N GLN A 259 -8.09 0.82 17.08
CA GLN A 259 -7.42 2.06 17.46
C GLN A 259 -6.41 2.54 16.41
N LYS A 260 -6.74 2.39 15.14
CA LYS A 260 -5.84 2.73 14.02
C LYS A 260 -6.16 4.12 13.45
N PRO A 261 -5.12 4.95 13.19
CA PRO A 261 -5.23 6.06 12.24
C PRO A 261 -5.69 5.55 10.87
N ILE A 262 -6.44 6.38 10.15
CA ILE A 262 -7.12 5.95 8.92
C ILE A 262 -6.66 6.81 7.75
N HIS A 263 -6.13 6.15 6.73
CA HIS A 263 -5.89 6.73 5.42
C HIS A 263 -7.05 6.37 4.50
N ILE A 264 -7.66 7.34 3.81
CA ILE A 264 -8.86 7.13 3.00
C ILE A 264 -8.51 7.39 1.53
N PHE A 265 -8.56 6.36 0.71
CA PHE A 265 -8.46 6.44 -0.74
C PHE A 265 -9.88 6.51 -1.33
N CYS A 266 -10.36 7.67 -1.76
CA CYS A 266 -9.68 8.97 -1.87
C CYS A 266 -10.62 10.16 -1.58
N LEU A 267 -10.04 11.36 -1.47
CA LEU A 267 -10.73 12.60 -1.13
C LEU A 267 -11.83 12.95 -2.15
N GLU A 268 -11.48 12.94 -3.43
CA GLU A 268 -12.40 13.28 -4.52
C GLU A 268 -13.59 12.32 -4.59
N GLY A 269 -13.35 11.02 -4.35
CA GLY A 269 -14.40 10.01 -4.24
C GLY A 269 -15.32 10.27 -3.06
N CYS A 270 -14.75 10.59 -1.88
CA CYS A 270 -15.53 10.96 -0.71
C CYS A 270 -16.38 12.22 -0.93
N ILE A 271 -15.92 13.18 -1.74
CA ILE A 271 -16.69 14.37 -2.08
C ILE A 271 -17.82 14.03 -3.05
N ALA A 272 -17.49 13.34 -4.15
CA ALA A 272 -18.45 12.97 -5.19
C ALA A 272 -19.60 12.12 -4.65
N GLN A 273 -19.31 11.22 -3.70
CA GLN A 273 -20.30 10.36 -3.05
C GLN A 273 -21.00 11.01 -1.84
N GLY A 274 -20.60 12.24 -1.45
CA GLY A 274 -21.13 12.92 -0.27
C GLY A 274 -20.75 12.27 1.06
N PHE A 275 -19.67 11.48 1.10
CA PHE A 275 -19.16 10.87 2.33
C PHE A 275 -18.43 11.89 3.20
N LEU A 276 -17.70 12.83 2.59
CA LEU A 276 -16.90 13.81 3.34
C LEU A 276 -17.78 14.66 4.29
N SER A 277 -18.97 15.07 3.85
CA SER A 277 -19.91 15.81 4.70
C SER A 277 -20.51 14.93 5.80
N ARG A 278 -20.83 13.66 5.49
CA ARG A 278 -21.37 12.71 6.48
C ARG A 278 -20.39 12.38 7.60
N LEU A 279 -19.08 12.51 7.37
CA LEU A 279 -18.05 12.30 8.40
C LEU A 279 -18.11 13.32 9.55
N MET A 280 -18.71 14.49 9.33
CA MET A 280 -18.86 15.51 10.37
C MET A 280 -19.73 15.05 11.53
N ASP A 281 -20.77 14.27 11.21
CA ASP A 281 -21.76 13.76 12.17
C ASP A 281 -21.65 12.24 12.35
N PHE A 282 -20.52 11.66 11.95
CA PHE A 282 -20.34 10.21 11.99
C PHE A 282 -20.20 9.70 13.43
N ASP A 283 -21.01 8.70 13.78
CA ASP A 283 -20.87 8.00 15.04
C ASP A 283 -19.68 7.03 15.00
N TRP A 284 -18.56 7.49 15.57
CA TRP A 284 -17.31 6.75 15.71
C TRP A 284 -17.37 5.69 16.82
N ASP A 285 -18.31 5.79 17.76
CA ASP A 285 -18.40 4.93 18.94
C ASP A 285 -19.37 3.75 18.75
N GLU A 286 -20.06 3.68 17.61
CA GLU A 286 -20.93 2.56 17.28
C GLU A 286 -20.10 1.25 17.22
N PRO A 287 -20.41 0.25 18.08
CA PRO A 287 -19.64 -0.98 18.15
C PRO A 287 -19.86 -1.84 16.90
N ILE A 288 -18.80 -2.53 16.47
CA ILE A 288 -18.87 -3.47 15.36
C ILE A 288 -18.39 -4.85 15.77
N ALA A 289 -19.12 -5.88 15.36
CA ALA A 289 -18.75 -7.27 15.58
C ALA A 289 -17.68 -7.72 14.55
N PRO A 290 -16.86 -8.74 14.88
CA PRO A 290 -15.96 -9.35 13.91
C PRO A 290 -16.72 -9.81 12.65
N PRO A 291 -16.27 -9.44 11.44
CA PRO A 291 -16.93 -9.83 10.21
C PRO A 291 -17.05 -11.34 10.01
N VAL A 292 -18.06 -11.76 9.25
CA VAL A 292 -18.20 -13.15 8.82
C VAL A 292 -17.01 -13.49 7.92
N GLY A 293 -16.36 -14.63 8.17
CA GLY A 293 -15.23 -15.09 7.37
C GLY A 293 -13.85 -14.73 7.92
N THR A 294 -13.73 -13.99 9.03
CA THR A 294 -12.42 -13.70 9.67
C THR A 294 -11.59 -14.96 9.91
N LYS A 295 -12.21 -16.06 10.36
CA LYS A 295 -11.50 -17.35 10.56
C LYS A 295 -10.94 -17.92 9.25
N LYS A 296 -11.71 -17.83 8.16
CA LYS A 296 -11.29 -18.28 6.82
C LYS A 296 -10.12 -17.43 6.32
N VAL A 297 -10.20 -16.11 6.45
CA VAL A 297 -9.11 -15.20 6.06
C VAL A 297 -7.84 -15.53 6.86
N ARG A 298 -7.92 -15.69 8.18
CA ARG A 298 -6.76 -16.07 9.01
C ARG A 298 -6.14 -17.41 8.59
N ALA A 299 -6.96 -18.39 8.19
CA ALA A 299 -6.46 -19.66 7.67
C ALA A 299 -5.71 -19.47 6.34
N ILE A 300 -6.25 -18.65 5.42
CA ILE A 300 -5.59 -18.29 4.16
C ILE A 300 -4.26 -17.60 4.43
N ARG A 301 -4.23 -16.57 5.29
CA ARG A 301 -3.00 -15.86 5.69
C ARG A 301 -1.94 -16.83 6.22
N THR A 302 -2.33 -17.74 7.11
CA THR A 302 -1.42 -18.77 7.64
C THR A 302 -0.89 -19.71 6.56
N GLY A 303 -1.74 -20.13 5.62
CA GLY A 303 -1.33 -20.93 4.47
C GLY A 303 -0.33 -20.18 3.57
N MET A 304 -0.57 -18.88 3.33
CA MET A 304 0.34 -18.03 2.54
C MET A 304 1.70 -17.89 3.22
N ALA A 305 1.74 -17.52 4.50
CA ALA A 305 2.99 -17.42 5.25
C ALA A 305 3.75 -18.76 5.28
N THR A 306 3.05 -19.88 5.44
CA THR A 306 3.66 -21.22 5.39
C THR A 306 4.24 -21.53 4.01
N GLY A 307 3.51 -21.20 2.94
CA GLY A 307 3.97 -21.36 1.56
C GLY A 307 5.22 -20.53 1.27
N LEU A 308 5.22 -19.25 1.67
CA LEU A 308 6.38 -18.36 1.55
C LEU A 308 7.58 -18.90 2.34
N TRP A 309 7.36 -19.40 3.55
CA TRP A 309 8.42 -19.99 4.38
C TRP A 309 9.05 -21.23 3.73
N LEU A 310 8.22 -22.11 3.14
CA LEU A 310 8.66 -23.30 2.41
C LEU A 310 9.43 -22.94 1.14
N LEU A 311 8.94 -21.98 0.37
CA LEU A 311 9.62 -21.48 -0.82
C LEU A 311 10.99 -20.91 -0.44
N GLU A 312 11.07 -20.12 0.62
CA GLU A 312 12.33 -19.56 1.10
C GLU A 312 13.36 -20.63 1.50
N ARG A 313 12.90 -21.82 1.90
CA ARG A 313 13.71 -22.92 2.45
C ARG A 313 13.51 -24.23 1.67
N PRO A 314 13.87 -24.28 0.37
CA PRO A 314 13.56 -25.42 -0.49
C PRO A 314 14.23 -26.72 -0.03
N TRP A 315 15.34 -26.63 0.71
CA TRP A 315 16.04 -27.78 1.28
C TRP A 315 15.20 -28.54 2.31
N VAL A 316 14.26 -27.90 3.01
CA VAL A 316 13.37 -28.57 3.98
C VAL A 316 12.48 -29.59 3.26
N ILE A 317 11.96 -29.22 2.09
CA ILE A 317 11.13 -30.08 1.25
C ILE A 317 11.97 -31.27 0.76
N LEU A 318 13.18 -30.99 0.26
CA LEU A 318 14.08 -32.02 -0.24
C LEU A 318 14.47 -33.03 0.84
N LEU A 319 14.81 -32.56 2.05
CA LEU A 319 15.12 -33.44 3.18
C LEU A 319 13.91 -34.27 3.60
N SER A 320 12.72 -33.66 3.68
CA SER A 320 11.48 -34.38 4.05
C SER A 320 11.16 -35.50 3.05
N LEU A 321 11.29 -35.23 1.75
CA LEU A 321 11.12 -36.24 0.70
C LEU A 321 12.18 -37.34 0.79
N ALA A 322 13.45 -36.98 1.01
CA ALA A 322 14.53 -37.95 1.18
C ALA A 322 14.29 -38.86 2.39
N THR A 323 13.81 -38.32 3.51
CA THR A 323 13.44 -39.10 4.71
C THR A 323 12.28 -40.06 4.42
N LEU A 324 11.23 -39.63 3.73
CA LEU A 324 10.10 -40.48 3.37
C LEU A 324 10.51 -41.63 2.43
N ILE A 325 11.35 -41.34 1.42
CA ILE A 325 11.90 -42.36 0.52
C ILE A 325 12.77 -43.35 1.30
N GLY A 326 13.63 -42.85 2.20
CA GLY A 326 14.49 -43.68 3.06
C GLY A 326 13.67 -44.59 3.99
N LEU A 327 12.61 -44.06 4.62
CA LEU A 327 11.68 -44.86 5.43
C LEU A 327 10.96 -45.91 4.59
N GLY A 328 10.47 -45.56 3.40
CA GLY A 328 9.85 -46.51 2.48
C GLY A 328 10.79 -47.66 2.08
N PHE A 329 12.06 -47.36 1.86
CA PHE A 329 13.08 -48.37 1.56
C PHE A 329 13.36 -49.29 2.77
N LEU A 330 13.46 -48.72 3.98
CA LEU A 330 13.63 -49.48 5.23
C LEU A 330 12.45 -50.42 5.51
N PHE A 331 11.21 -49.96 5.31
CA PHE A 331 10.03 -50.80 5.48
C PHE A 331 9.95 -51.90 4.42
N HIS A 332 10.35 -51.63 3.17
CA HIS A 332 10.37 -52.64 2.11
C HIS A 332 11.44 -53.73 2.35
N GLN A 333 12.59 -53.38 2.93
CA GLN A 333 13.62 -54.36 3.30
C GLN A 333 13.20 -55.26 4.47
N ASN A 334 12.47 -54.73 5.45
CA ASN A 334 11.96 -55.51 6.57
C ASN A 334 10.82 -56.47 6.18
N THR A 335 10.12 -56.24 5.07
CA THR A 335 9.11 -57.19 4.53
C THR A 335 9.70 -58.32 3.68
N LYS A 336 10.99 -58.27 3.33
CA LYS A 336 11.69 -59.29 2.54
C LYS A 336 12.62 -60.19 3.37
N ARG A 337 12.67 -59.99 4.68
CA ARG A 337 13.22 -60.94 5.66
C ARG A 337 12.05 -61.64 6.34
#